data_AF-I3D576-F1
#
_entry.id   AF-I3D576-F1
#
_cell.length_a   1.000
_cell.length_b   1.000
_cell.length_c   1.000
_cell.angle_alpha   90.00
_cell.angle_beta   90.00
_cell.angle_gamma   90.00
#
_symmetry.space_group_name_H-M   'P 1'
#
loop_
_entity.id
_entity.type
_entity.pdbx_description
1 polymer ?
#
loop_
_entity_poly.entity_id
_entity_poly.type
_entity_poly.pdbx_seq_one_letter_code
_entity_poly.pdbx_strand_id
1 'polypeptide(L)' 'MLDDLNISYDIIDVTEKPEYLERYPIFIAPAIVIDEKLEFTGIPKKQELLEKLS' A
#
# COMPACT_ATOMS: atom_id res chain seq x y z
N MET A 1 -4.02 9.11 8.93
CA MET A 1 -4.17 9.45 7.49
C MET A 1 -5.08 8.47 6.76
N LEU A 2 -4.85 7.15 6.86
CA LEU A 2 -5.82 6.11 6.46
C LEU A 2 -6.92 5.93 7.52
N ASP A 3 -6.57 5.99 8.81
CA ASP A 3 -7.55 5.96 9.92
C ASP A 3 -8.58 7.07 9.84
N ASP A 4 -8.15 8.29 9.48
CA ASP A 4 -9.03 9.45 9.31
C ASP A 4 -10.04 9.25 8.16
N LEU A 5 -9.74 8.36 7.22
CA LEU A 5 -10.60 8.02 6.10
C LEU A 5 -11.50 6.80 6.42
N ASN A 6 -11.38 6.23 7.61
CA ASN A 6 -12.11 5.04 8.06
C ASN A 6 -11.94 3.84 7.09
N ILE A 7 -10.76 3.75 6.47
CA ILE A 7 -10.41 2.68 5.53
C ILE A 7 -9.82 1.53 6.31
N SER A 8 -10.28 0.31 6.04
CA SER A 8 -9.64 -0.89 6.56
C SER A 8 -8.35 -1.14 5.79
N TYR A 9 -7.24 -1.25 6.52
CA TYR A 9 -5.94 -1.55 5.94
C TYR A 9 -5.20 -2.55 6.82
N ASP A 10 -4.39 -3.40 6.19
CA ASP A 10 -3.49 -4.31 6.88
C ASP A 10 -2.04 -3.84 6.71
N ILE A 11 -1.31 -3.76 7.82
CA ILE A 11 0.12 -3.50 7.79
C ILE A 11 0.82 -4.85 7.66
N ILE A 12 1.50 -5.05 6.54
CA ILE A 12 2.29 -6.26 6.29
C ILE A 12 3.77 -5.88 6.36
N ASP A 13 4.50 -6.52 7.25
CA ASP A 13 5.96 -6.41 7.27
C ASP A 13 6.55 -7.35 6.22
N VAL A 14 7.09 -6.76 5.15
CA VAL A 14 7.73 -7.49 4.06
C VAL A 14 9.04 -8.17 4.46
N THR A 15 9.64 -7.77 5.59
CA THR A 15 10.84 -8.43 6.14
C THR A 15 10.48 -9.75 6.83
N GLU A 16 9.29 -9.83 7.43
CA GLU A 16 8.77 -11.07 8.02
C GLU A 16 8.08 -11.96 6.98
N LYS A 17 7.47 -11.35 5.95
CA LYS A 17 6.77 -12.07 4.87
C LYS A 17 7.33 -11.69 3.49
N PRO A 18 8.50 -12.23 3.10
CA PRO A 18 9.14 -11.92 1.82
C PRO A 18 8.32 -12.37 0.60
N GLU A 19 7.36 -13.29 0.78
CA GLU A 19 6.42 -13.73 -0.25
C GLU A 19 5.66 -12.56 -0.92
N TYR A 20 5.41 -11.48 -0.18
CA TYR A 20 4.75 -10.29 -0.73
C TYR A 20 5.66 -9.45 -1.62
N LEU A 21 6.98 -9.50 -1.45
CA LEU A 21 7.95 -8.84 -2.33
C LEU A 21 8.02 -9.49 -3.71
N GLU A 22 7.80 -10.81 -3.75
CA GLU A 22 7.75 -11.56 -5.01
C GLU A 22 6.39 -11.41 -5.69
N ARG A 23 5.29 -11.45 -4.90
CA ARG A 23 3.92 -11.32 -5.42
C ARG A 23 3.61 -9.91 -5.93
N TYR A 24 4.04 -8.90 -5.20
CA TYR A 24 3.95 -7.51 -5.58
C TYR A 24 5.38 -7.03 -5.72
N PRO A 25 5.86 -6.66 -6.92
CA PRO A 25 7.26 -6.31 -7.16
C PRO A 25 7.63 -4.99 -6.45
N ILE A 26 7.72 -5.07 -5.12
CA ILE A 26 7.95 -3.98 -4.18
C ILE A 26 9.46 -3.89 -3.99
N PHE A 27 10.07 -2.94 -4.67
CA PHE A 27 11.51 -2.69 -4.54
C PHE A 27 11.82 -1.61 -3.50
N ILE A 28 10.81 -0.84 -3.08
CA ILE A 28 10.94 0.32 -2.21
C ILE A 28 9.76 0.31 -1.23
N ALA A 29 10.07 0.33 0.06
CA ALA A 29 9.09 0.52 1.12
C ALA A 29 9.13 1.97 1.63
N PRO A 30 7.99 2.54 2.10
CA PRO A 30 6.66 1.94 2.17
C PRO A 30 6.01 1.80 0.79
N ALA A 31 5.14 0.81 0.62
CA ALA A 31 4.37 0.58 -0.60
C ALA A 31 2.91 0.32 -0.23
N ILE A 32 1.99 0.70 -1.12
CA ILE A 32 0.56 0.49 -0.90
C ILE A 32 0.01 -0.35 -2.04
N VAL A 33 -0.58 -1.47 -1.65
CA VAL A 33 -1.29 -2.40 -2.52
C VAL A 33 -2.78 -2.21 -2.27
N ILE A 34 -3.55 -1.98 -3.33
CA ILE A 34 -5.00 -1.82 -3.30
C ILE A 34 -5.57 -2.82 -4.31
N ASP A 35 -6.61 -3.58 -3.93
CA ASP A 35 -7.22 -4.61 -4.77
C ASP A 35 -6.19 -5.58 -5.40
N GLU A 36 -5.27 -6.08 -4.56
CA GLU A 36 -4.18 -6.96 -4.99
C GLU A 36 -3.29 -6.39 -6.10
N LYS A 37 -3.22 -5.06 -6.22
CA LYS A 37 -2.38 -4.38 -7.19
C LYS A 37 -1.51 -3.34 -6.53
N LEU A 38 -0.22 -3.34 -6.88
CA LEU A 38 0.71 -2.33 -6.41
C LEU A 38 0.36 -0.99 -7.05
N GLU A 39 -0.29 -0.11 -6.28
CA GLU A 39 -0.75 1.19 -6.77
C GLU A 39 0.20 2.31 -6.40
N PHE A 40 0.93 2.17 -5.28
CA PHE A 40 1.87 3.19 -4.83
C PHE A 40 3.18 2.59 -4.32
N THR A 41 4.26 3.30 -4.62
CA THR A 41 5.58 3.09 -4.02
C THR A 41 6.03 4.41 -3.39
N GLY A 42 6.51 4.36 -2.15
CA GLY A 42 6.74 5.52 -1.30
C GLY A 42 5.49 6.01 -0.54
N ILE A 43 5.57 7.21 0.01
CA ILE A 43 4.46 7.87 0.72
C ILE A 43 3.65 8.67 -0.32
N PRO A 44 2.43 8.22 -0.70
CA PRO A 44 1.63 8.95 -1.68
C PRO A 44 1.04 10.23 -1.10
N LYS A 45 0.64 11.15 -1.98
CA LYS A 45 -0.15 12.32 -1.57
C LYS A 45 -1.58 11.91 -1.24
N LYS A 46 -2.19 12.60 -0.27
CA LYS A 46 -3.58 12.33 0.15
C LYS A 46 -4.57 12.31 -1.01
N GLN A 47 -4.41 13.24 -1.95
CA GLN A 47 -5.33 13.40 -3.07
C GLN A 47 -5.27 12.22 -4.04
N GLU A 48 -4.06 11.76 -4.41
CA GLU A 48 -3.87 10.62 -5.31
C GLU A 48 -4.42 9.33 -4.69
N LEU A 49 -4.21 9.17 -3.37
CA LEU A 49 -4.79 8.05 -2.63
C LEU A 49 -6.32 8.08 -2.68
N LEU A 50 -6.93 9.24 -2.44
CA LEU A 50 -8.40 9.40 -2.49
C LEU A 50 -8.97 9.13 -3.88
N GLU A 51 -8.31 9.56 -4.96
CA GLU A 51 -8.75 9.28 -6.33
C GLU A 51 -8.75 7.78 -6.65
N LYS A 52 -7.85 7.00 -6.03
CA LYS A 52 -7.79 5.54 -6.22
C LYS A 52 -8.79 4.76 -5.40
N LEU A 53 -9.28 5.35 -4.31
CA LEU A 53 -10.22 4.73 -3.37
C LEU A 53 -11.68 5.13 -3.65
N SER A 54 -11.91 6.01 -4.63
CA SER A 54 -13.22 6.59 -4.96
C SER A 54 -13.96 5.86 -6.07
#